data_AF-A0A662TKL9-F1
#
_entry.id   AF-A0A662TKL9-F1
#
_cell.length_a   1.000
_cell.length_b   1.000
_cell.length_c   1.000
_cell.angle_alpha   90.00
_cell.angle_beta   90.00
_cell.angle_gamma   90.00
#
_symmetry.space_group_name_H-M   'P 1'
#
loop_
_entity.id
_entity.type
_entity.pdbx_description
1 polymer ?
#
loop_
_entity_poly.entity_id
_entity_poly.type
_entity_poly.pdbx_seq_one_letter_code
_entity_poly.pdbx_strand_id
1 'polypeptide(L)' 'MQGKLHPRLLAKYIFKRVGFRDPDVLMGPSYGEDAAIIKVENTKLIAVHADPITGAVSNIGKLAVNIACNDIAVRGA' A
#
# COMPACT_ATOMS: atom_id res chain seq x y z
N MET A 1 -23.12 0.07 8.95
CA MET A 1 -22.02 -0.86 8.57
C MET A 1 -20.97 -0.03 7.85
N GLN A 2 -19.86 0.30 8.52
CA GLN A 2 -18.72 0.96 7.87
C GLN A 2 -17.99 -0.10 7.05
N GLY A 3 -17.98 0.07 5.73
CA GLY A 3 -17.30 -0.82 4.80
C GLY A 3 -16.30 -0.02 3.97
N LYS A 4 -15.28 -0.72 3.43
CA LYS A 4 -14.37 -0.13 2.44
C LYS A 4 -15.15 0.31 1.19
N LEU A 5 -14.63 1.31 0.49
CA LEU A 5 -15.18 1.74 -0.80
C LEU A 5 -15.24 0.57 -1.79
N HIS A 6 -16.35 0.46 -2.54
CA HIS A 6 -16.47 -0.55 -3.59
C HIS A 6 -15.35 -0.34 -4.66
N PRO A 7 -14.76 -1.41 -5.22
CA PRO A 7 -13.62 -1.31 -6.14
C PRO A 7 -13.87 -0.39 -7.35
N ARG A 8 -15.09 -0.46 -7.92
CA ARG A 8 -15.54 0.46 -8.98
C ARG A 8 -15.42 1.95 -8.62
N LEU A 9 -15.65 2.31 -7.36
CA LEU A 9 -15.52 3.69 -6.90
C LEU A 9 -14.05 4.09 -6.73
N LEU A 10 -13.19 3.19 -6.25
CA LEU A 10 -11.74 3.40 -6.21
C LEU A 10 -11.18 3.64 -7.62
N ALA A 11 -11.56 2.81 -8.59
CA ALA A 11 -11.14 2.98 -9.98
C ALA A 11 -11.66 4.28 -10.61
N LYS A 12 -12.90 4.69 -10.28
CA LYS A 12 -13.50 5.92 -10.82
C LYS A 12 -12.87 7.18 -10.21
N TYR A 13 -12.64 7.18 -8.90
CA TYR A 13 -12.35 8.41 -8.15
C TYR A 13 -10.93 8.49 -7.58
N ILE A 14 -10.23 7.38 -7.35
CA ILE A 14 -8.92 7.40 -6.67
C ILE A 14 -7.79 7.06 -7.64
N PHE A 15 -7.80 5.88 -8.27
CA PHE A 15 -6.68 5.41 -9.09
C PHE A 15 -6.41 6.25 -10.35
N LYS A 16 -7.37 7.10 -10.75
CA LYS A 16 -7.19 8.07 -11.84
C LYS A 16 -6.52 9.38 -11.41
N ARG A 17 -6.23 9.57 -10.12
CA ARG A 17 -5.77 10.84 -9.52
C ARG A 17 -4.47 10.67 -8.74
N VAL A 18 -3.59 9.81 -9.22
CA VAL A 18 -2.29 9.49 -8.59
C VAL A 18 -1.17 10.46 -8.99
N GLY A 19 -1.48 11.52 -9.76
CA GLY A 19 -0.51 12.49 -10.22
C GLY A 19 0.33 11.97 -11.39
N PHE A 20 1.65 12.24 -11.34
CA PHE A 20 2.60 11.80 -12.35
C PHE A 20 2.77 10.27 -12.32
N ARG A 21 2.82 9.65 -13.50
CA ARG A 21 3.07 8.21 -13.64
C ARG A 21 4.53 7.98 -13.96
N ASP A 22 5.25 7.47 -12.97
CA ASP A 22 6.65 7.11 -13.12
C ASP A 22 6.78 5.67 -13.63
N PRO A 23 7.48 5.41 -14.76
CA PRO A 23 7.67 4.06 -15.29
C PRO A 23 8.47 3.13 -14.35
N ASP A 24 9.20 3.67 -13.37
CA ASP A 24 9.92 2.88 -12.38
C ASP A 24 9.00 2.41 -11.23
N VAL A 25 7.77 2.94 -11.13
CA VAL A 25 6.73 2.37 -10.26
C VAL A 25 6.05 1.21 -10.99
N LEU A 26 6.64 0.02 -10.86
CA LEU A 26 6.18 -1.21 -11.52
C LEU A 26 4.80 -1.66 -11.02
N MET A 27 4.53 -1.46 -9.73
CA MET A 27 3.20 -1.64 -9.15
C MET A 27 2.84 -0.40 -8.34
N GLY A 28 1.85 0.35 -8.82
CA GLY A 28 1.27 1.50 -8.13
C GLY A 28 -0.04 1.15 -7.40
N PRO A 29 -0.82 2.16 -6.97
CA PRO A 29 -2.10 1.95 -6.31
C PRO A 29 -3.08 1.18 -7.21
N SER A 30 -3.52 0.00 -6.75
CA SER A 30 -4.52 -0.80 -7.46
C SER A 30 -5.34 -1.65 -6.49
N TYR A 31 -6.40 -2.30 -6.99
CA TYR A 31 -7.28 -3.09 -6.14
C TYR A 31 -6.65 -4.45 -5.84
N GLY A 32 -6.46 -4.75 -4.55
CA GLY A 32 -5.90 -6.03 -4.09
C GLY A 32 -4.39 -6.04 -3.94
N GLU A 33 -3.71 -4.89 -4.08
CA GLU A 33 -2.27 -4.76 -3.84
C GLU A 33 -1.99 -4.23 -2.43
N ASP A 34 -1.06 -4.86 -1.71
CA ASP A 34 -0.71 -4.49 -0.34
C ASP A 34 0.44 -3.45 -0.28
N ALA A 35 1.34 -3.43 -1.26
CA ALA A 35 2.43 -2.46 -1.33
C ALA A 35 2.81 -2.08 -2.76
N ALA A 36 3.32 -0.85 -2.92
CA ALA A 36 3.91 -0.41 -4.18
C ALA A 36 5.25 -1.11 -4.41
N ILE A 37 5.56 -1.44 -5.66
CA ILE A 37 6.86 -1.99 -6.07
C ILE A 37 7.53 -0.97 -6.98
N ILE A 38 8.71 -0.51 -6.56
CA ILE A 38 9.49 0.51 -7.24
C ILE A 38 10.82 -0.09 -7.65
N LYS A 39 11.16 0.01 -8.95
CA LYS A 39 12.47 -0.34 -9.46
C LYS A 39 13.46 0.77 -9.11
N VAL A 40 14.58 0.38 -8.53
CA VAL A 40 15.67 1.29 -8.22
C VAL A 40 16.94 0.69 -8.80
N GLU A 41 17.73 1.51 -9.50
CA GLU A 41 18.84 1.01 -10.33
C GLU A 41 18.34 -0.04 -11.35
N ASN A 42 19.21 -0.92 -11.86
CA ASN A 42 18.86 -1.84 -12.93
C ASN A 42 18.03 -3.04 -12.47
N THR A 43 18.31 -3.60 -11.29
CA THR A 43 17.73 -4.89 -10.85
C THR A 43 17.17 -4.89 -9.44
N LYS A 44 17.30 -3.79 -8.68
CA LYS A 44 16.78 -3.74 -7.31
C LYS A 44 15.32 -3.31 -7.31
N LEU A 45 14.54 -3.94 -6.46
CA LEU A 45 13.14 -3.61 -6.22
C LEU A 45 12.97 -3.21 -4.77
N ILE A 46 12.15 -2.19 -4.52
CA ILE A 46 11.76 -1.78 -3.18
C ILE A 46 10.25 -1.93 -3.06
N ALA A 47 9.80 -2.61 -2.00
CA ALA A 47 8.42 -2.63 -1.57
C ALA A 47 8.17 -1.45 -0.60
N VAL A 48 7.15 -0.63 -0.87
CA VAL A 48 6.82 0.54 -0.06
C VAL A 48 5.35 0.51 0.32
N HIS A 49 5.09 0.65 1.62
CA HIS A 49 3.76 0.62 2.20
C HIS A 49 3.65 1.63 3.36
N ALA A 50 2.45 2.13 3.63
CA ALA A 50 2.13 2.96 4.79
C ALA A 50 0.72 2.66 5.31
N ASP A 51 0.60 2.30 6.58
CA ASP A 51 -0.69 2.05 7.25
C ASP A 51 -0.81 2.86 8.56
N PRO A 52 -1.65 3.91 8.58
CA PRO A 52 -1.92 4.66 9.79
C PRO A 52 -2.92 3.93 10.70
N ILE A 53 -2.44 3.42 11.82
CA ILE A 53 -3.29 2.79 12.86
C ILE A 53 -3.80 3.85 13.85
N THR A 54 -5.12 3.99 13.96
CA THR A 54 -5.77 4.99 14.83
C THR A 54 -6.73 4.41 15.86
N GLY A 55 -7.13 3.14 15.73
CA GLY A 55 -8.14 2.50 16.60
C GLY A 55 -7.58 1.66 17.75
N ALA A 56 -6.26 1.64 17.97
CA ALA A 56 -5.65 0.78 18.97
C ALA A 56 -5.87 1.33 20.40
N VAL A 57 -6.57 0.57 21.25
CA VAL A 57 -6.76 0.91 22.67
C VAL A 57 -5.61 0.41 23.57
N SER A 58 -4.79 -0.50 23.08
CA SER A 58 -3.58 -1.01 23.73
C SER A 58 -2.59 -1.50 22.68
N ASN A 59 -1.31 -1.65 23.05
CA ASN A 59 -0.25 -2.18 22.18
C ASN A 59 -0.01 -1.42 20.87
N ILE A 60 -0.31 -0.11 20.81
CA ILE A 60 -0.22 0.68 19.58
C ILE A 60 1.17 0.60 18.92
N GLY A 61 2.26 0.60 19.70
CA GLY A 61 3.61 0.45 19.15
C GLY A 61 3.85 -0.90 18.49
N LYS A 62 3.40 -2.00 19.12
CA LYS A 62 3.53 -3.35 18.56
C LYS A 62 2.68 -3.50 17.30
N LEU A 63 1.45 -2.98 17.32
CA LEU A 63 0.54 -3.03 16.18
C LEU A 63 1.06 -2.20 15.02
N ALA A 64 1.54 -0.98 15.27
CA ALA A 64 2.08 -0.08 14.24
C ALA A 64 3.24 -0.71 13.48
N VAL A 65 4.07 -1.52 14.15
CA VAL A 65 5.15 -2.26 13.51
C VAL A 65 4.62 -3.50 12.78
N ASN A 66 3.92 -4.40 13.48
CA ASN A 66 3.59 -5.71 12.90
C ASN A 66 2.60 -5.63 11.74
N ILE A 67 1.62 -4.73 11.80
CA ILE A 67 0.63 -4.58 10.73
C ILE A 67 1.28 -3.98 9.47
N ALA A 68 2.05 -2.89 9.62
CA ALA A 68 2.76 -2.31 8.48
C ALA A 68 3.79 -3.28 7.86
N CYS A 69 4.48 -4.08 8.68
CA CYS A 69 5.42 -5.08 8.18
C CYS A 69 4.74 -6.27 7.47
N ASN A 70 3.52 -6.66 7.86
CA ASN A 70 2.80 -7.76 7.23
C ASN A 70 2.57 -7.51 5.74
N ASP A 71 2.20 -6.28 5.36
CA ASP A 71 1.91 -5.91 3.98
C ASP A 71 3.18 -5.89 3.10
N ILE A 72 4.36 -5.70 3.71
CA ILE A 72 5.66 -5.88 3.05
C ILE A 72 6.00 -7.37 2.93
N ALA A 73 5.79 -8.16 3.98
CA ALA A 73 6.13 -9.58 4.02
C ALA A 73 5.42 -10.40 2.94
N VAL A 74 4.15 -10.10 2.65
CA VAL A 74 3.37 -10.75 1.57
C VAL A 74 3.84 -10.40 0.16
N ARG A 75 4.81 -9.49 0.03
CA ARG A 75 5.48 -9.13 -1.23
C ARG A 75 6.84 -9.81 -1.40
N GLY A 76 7.21 -10.69 -0.48
CA GLY A 76 8.49 -11.39 -0.48
C GLY A 76 9.68 -10.52 -0.07
N ALA A 77 9.41 -9.47 0.73
CA ALA A 77 10.38 -8.52 1.26
C ALA A 77 10.34 -8.48 2.79
#